data_AF-A0A9P8FCH5-F1
#
_entry.id   AF-A0A9P8FCH5-F1
#
_cell.length_a   1.000
_cell.length_b   1.000
_cell.length_c   1.000
_cell.angle_alpha   90.00
_cell.angle_beta   90.00
_cell.angle_gamma   90.00
#
_symmetry.space_group_name_H-M   'P 1'
#
loop_
_entity.id
_entity.type
_entity.pdbx_description
1 polymer ?
#
loop_
_entity_poly.entity_id
_entity_poly.type
_entity_poly.pdbx_seq_one_letter_code
_entity_poly.pdbx_strand_id
1 'polypeptide(L)'
;MLEPAGGFGKFVVVLLAFSLLGNIAATMYSITLNFQLLLPWMVRVPRFLFAIVITAIVIPVAIRAATSFFNNLENFIGVIGYWSSAFVAVVVIEHAWFRKSDCSAYDHEKWNKANMLPSGIAALGASSLSFALVIPSMAQVWYTGPIAKTTGDIGFELAFVITALLYVPLRYLEIRIQKRV
;
A
#
# COMPACT_ATOMS: atom_id res chain seq x y z
N MET A 1 25.49 -1.83 18.17
CA MET A 1 24.53 -2.15 19.25
C MET A 1 24.80 -3.50 19.93
N LEU A 2 25.30 -4.54 19.25
CA LEU A 2 25.58 -5.87 19.86
C LEU A 2 27.07 -6.16 20.15
N GLU A 3 27.97 -5.21 19.88
CA GLU A 3 29.42 -5.29 20.16
C GLU A 3 29.80 -5.64 21.61
N PRO A 4 29.08 -5.17 22.66
CA PRO A 4 29.45 -5.45 24.04
C PRO A 4 29.28 -6.92 24.48
N ALA A 5 28.55 -7.75 23.71
CA ALA A 5 28.16 -9.11 24.10
C ALA A 5 29.09 -10.22 23.57
N GLY A 6 30.23 -9.88 22.94
CA GLY A 6 31.25 -10.83 22.52
C GLY A 6 30.72 -11.99 21.66
N GLY A 7 31.03 -13.24 22.06
CA GLY A 7 30.65 -14.45 21.32
C GLY A 7 29.14 -14.73 21.26
N PHE A 8 28.38 -14.38 22.30
CA PHE A 8 26.93 -14.51 22.31
C PHE A 8 26.27 -13.49 21.37
N GLY A 9 26.84 -12.28 21.28
CA GLY A 9 26.42 -11.27 20.30
C GLY A 9 26.51 -11.76 18.86
N LYS A 10 27.57 -12.50 18.49
CA LYS A 10 27.71 -13.11 17.16
C LYS A 10 26.61 -14.14 16.87
N PHE A 11 26.26 -14.97 17.85
CA PHE A 11 25.16 -15.94 17.71
C PHE A 11 23.80 -15.24 17.49
N VAL A 12 23.50 -14.19 18.26
CA VAL A 12 22.28 -13.39 18.09
C VAL A 12 22.25 -12.70 16.73
N VAL A 13 23.38 -12.18 16.23
CA VAL A 13 23.46 -11.60 14.88
C VAL A 13 23.12 -12.64 13.81
N VAL A 14 23.59 -13.89 13.95
CA VAL A 14 23.23 -14.97 13.01
C VAL A 14 21.72 -15.23 13.03
N LEU A 15 21.10 -15.32 14.21
CA LEU A 15 19.64 -15.49 14.33
C LEU A 15 18.86 -14.32 13.72
N LEU A 16 19.30 -13.09 13.96
CA LEU A 16 18.71 -11.88 13.37
C LEU A 16 18.85 -11.87 11.85
N ALA A 17 20.00 -12.31 11.32
CA ALA A 17 20.22 -12.43 9.89
C ALA A 17 19.28 -13.47 9.25
N PHE A 18 19.08 -14.64 9.87
CA PHE A 18 18.12 -15.63 9.40
C PHE A 18 16.67 -15.13 9.46
N SER A 19 16.29 -14.41 10.51
CA SER A 19 14.96 -13.77 10.61
C SER A 19 14.72 -12.77 9.47
N LEU A 20 15.70 -11.91 9.21
CA LEU A 20 15.65 -10.95 8.12
C LEU A 20 15.53 -11.64 6.75
N LEU A 21 16.31 -12.70 6.53
CA LEU A 21 16.23 -13.50 5.30
C LEU A 21 14.83 -14.10 5.08
N GLY A 22 14.21 -14.64 6.14
CA GLY A 22 12.85 -15.17 6.07
C GLY A 22 11.81 -14.09 5.70
N ASN A 23 11.90 -12.92 6.33
CA ASN A 23 10.99 -11.81 6.05
C ASN A 23 11.14 -11.27 4.60
N ILE A 24 12.38 -11.13 4.13
CA ILE A 24 12.67 -10.69 2.76
C ILE A 24 12.18 -11.71 1.74
N ALA A 25 12.34 -13.02 1.99
CA ALA A 25 11.86 -14.07 1.10
C ALA A 25 10.33 -14.01 0.91
N ALA A 26 9.58 -13.86 2.01
CA ALA A 26 8.12 -13.70 1.95
C ALA A 26 7.71 -12.42 1.19
N THR A 27 8.40 -11.31 1.45
CA THR A 27 8.12 -10.02 0.80
C THR A 27 8.41 -10.09 -0.71
N MET A 28 9.55 -10.67 -1.10
CA MET A 28 9.93 -10.86 -2.51
C MET A 28 8.94 -11.79 -3.22
N TYR A 29 8.46 -12.83 -2.55
CA TYR A 29 7.42 -13.70 -3.07
C TYR A 29 6.16 -12.89 -3.41
N SER A 30 5.66 -12.09 -2.47
CA SER A 30 4.45 -11.28 -2.64
C SER A 30 4.60 -10.26 -3.77
N ILE A 31 5.72 -9.52 -3.84
CA ILE A 31 5.92 -8.50 -4.88
C ILE A 31 5.95 -9.14 -6.28
N THR A 32 6.70 -10.23 -6.45
CA THR A 32 6.81 -10.91 -7.76
C THR A 32 5.48 -11.48 -8.23
N LEU A 33 4.64 -11.98 -7.32
CA LEU A 33 3.30 -12.46 -7.63
C LEU A 33 2.36 -11.30 -7.99
N ASN A 34 2.44 -10.16 -7.30
CA ASN A 34 1.67 -8.96 -7.64
C ASN A 34 1.97 -8.46 -9.07
N PHE A 35 3.23 -8.44 -9.49
CA PHE A 35 3.58 -8.08 -10.88
C PHE A 35 2.96 -9.02 -11.91
N GLN A 36 2.91 -10.32 -11.64
CA GLN A 36 2.27 -11.29 -12.55
C GLN A 36 0.75 -11.13 -12.59
N LEU A 37 0.12 -10.74 -11.49
CA LEU A 37 -1.33 -10.50 -11.42
C LEU A 37 -1.76 -9.15 -12.04
N LEU A 38 -0.90 -8.15 -12.03
CA LEU A 38 -1.24 -6.78 -12.45
C LEU A 38 -1.47 -6.66 -13.96
N LEU A 39 -0.71 -7.40 -14.77
CA LEU A 39 -0.84 -7.37 -16.23
C LEU A 39 -0.83 -8.79 -16.84
N PRO A 40 -1.82 -9.16 -17.66
CA PRO A 40 -1.91 -10.50 -18.27
C PRO A 40 -0.68 -10.89 -19.10
N TRP A 41 0.02 -9.93 -19.71
CA TRP A 41 1.23 -10.19 -20.49
C TRP A 41 2.46 -10.48 -19.62
N MET A 42 2.46 -10.02 -18.38
CA MET A 42 3.59 -10.13 -17.46
C MET A 42 3.71 -11.53 -16.84
N VAL A 43 2.66 -12.34 -16.95
CA VAL A 43 2.66 -13.79 -16.62
C VAL A 43 3.63 -14.58 -17.49
N ARG A 44 3.91 -14.13 -18.73
CA ARG A 44 4.83 -14.81 -19.65
C ARG A 44 6.30 -14.65 -19.26
N VAL A 45 6.62 -13.66 -18.43
CA VAL A 45 8.01 -13.38 -18.02
C VAL A 45 8.40 -14.29 -16.85
N PRO A 46 9.58 -14.95 -16.90
CA PRO A 46 10.07 -15.76 -15.81
C PRO A 46 10.19 -14.98 -14.49
N ARG A 47 9.65 -15.56 -13.40
CA ARG A 47 9.53 -14.91 -12.09
C ARG A 47 10.86 -14.38 -11.53
N PHE A 48 11.96 -15.10 -11.75
CA PHE A 48 13.27 -14.73 -11.20
C PHE A 48 13.77 -13.38 -11.74
N LEU A 49 13.35 -12.98 -12.94
CA LEU A 49 13.74 -11.69 -13.52
C LEU A 49 13.15 -10.52 -12.72
N PHE A 50 11.90 -10.62 -12.27
CA PHE A 50 11.30 -9.61 -11.40
C PHE A 50 12.07 -9.50 -10.08
N ALA A 51 12.45 -10.63 -9.48
CA ALA A 51 13.24 -10.62 -8.24
C ALA A 51 14.61 -9.94 -8.42
N ILE A 52 15.30 -10.20 -9.54
CA ILE A 52 16.58 -9.54 -9.84
C ILE A 52 16.40 -8.03 -9.98
N VAL A 53 15.41 -7.59 -10.75
CA VAL A 53 15.13 -6.15 -10.97
C VAL A 53 14.76 -5.45 -9.66
N ILE A 54 13.88 -6.04 -8.85
CA ILE A 54 13.48 -5.48 -7.55
C ILE A 54 14.70 -5.38 -6.62
N THR A 55 15.50 -6.45 -6.51
CA THR A 55 16.73 -6.42 -5.71
C THR A 55 17.70 -5.34 -6.18
N ALA A 56 17.88 -5.17 -7.49
CA ALA A 56 18.73 -4.13 -8.07
C ALA A 56 18.26 -2.71 -7.72
N ILE A 57 16.95 -2.50 -7.54
CA ILE A 57 16.38 -1.22 -7.11
C ILE A 57 16.48 -1.04 -5.59
N VAL A 58 16.22 -2.09 -4.81
CA VAL A 58 16.19 -2.03 -3.35
C VAL A 58 17.57 -1.78 -2.76
N ILE A 59 18.65 -2.36 -3.31
CA ILE A 59 20.03 -2.17 -2.81
C ILE A 59 20.43 -0.68 -2.75
N PRO A 60 20.38 0.11 -3.84
CA PRO A 60 20.77 1.52 -3.79
C PRO A 60 19.84 2.36 -2.90
N VAL A 61 18.54 2.06 -2.88
CA VAL A 61 17.57 2.73 -1.99
C VAL A 61 17.90 2.44 -0.52
N ALA A 62 18.23 1.19 -0.18
CA ALA A 62 18.61 0.79 1.18
C ALA A 62 19.90 1.46 1.64
N ILE A 63 20.91 1.59 0.76
CA ILE A 63 22.16 2.30 1.06
C ILE A 63 21.88 3.76 1.42
N ARG A 64 21.01 4.44 0.65
CA ARG A 64 20.60 5.83 0.93
C ARG A 64 19.73 5.92 2.18
N ALA A 65 18.82 4.97 2.40
CA ALA A 65 17.97 4.94 3.57
C ALA A 65 18.79 4.77 4.86
N ALA A 66 19.86 3.98 4.81
CA ALA A 66 20.73 3.69 5.95
C ALA A 66 21.50 4.91 6.49
N THR A 67 21.73 5.96 5.69
CA THR A 67 22.46 7.16 6.15
C THR A 67 21.67 7.97 7.19
N SER A 68 20.34 7.92 7.13
CA SER A 68 19.45 8.60 8.07
C SER A 68 18.27 7.69 8.41
N PHE A 69 18.58 6.54 9.00
CA PHE A 69 17.64 5.42 9.18
C PHE A 69 16.31 5.85 9.81
N PHE A 70 16.34 6.56 10.94
CA PHE A 70 15.11 6.92 11.66
C PHE A 70 14.23 7.89 10.86
N ASN A 71 14.81 8.97 10.31
CA ASN A 71 14.06 9.94 9.51
C ASN A 71 13.47 9.30 8.26
N ASN A 72 14.24 8.44 7.58
CA ASN A 72 13.78 7.74 6.40
C ASN A 72 12.68 6.73 6.77
N LEU A 73 12.85 5.98 7.86
CA LEU A 73 11.86 5.02 8.34
C LEU A 73 10.53 5.70 8.69
N GLU A 74 10.56 6.82 9.41
CA GLU A 74 9.38 7.62 9.74
C GLU A 74 8.67 8.09 8.46
N ASN A 75 9.42 8.64 7.52
CA ASN A 75 8.88 9.07 6.21
C ASN A 75 8.23 7.92 5.43
N PHE A 76 8.86 6.74 5.41
CA PHE A 76 8.32 5.57 4.73
C PHE A 76 7.04 5.07 5.40
N ILE A 77 7.01 5.00 6.74
CA ILE A 77 5.84 4.57 7.50
C ILE A 77 4.67 5.53 7.26
N GLY A 78 4.92 6.84 7.25
CA GLY A 78 3.90 7.85 6.98
C GLY A 78 3.25 7.66 5.61
N VAL A 79 4.06 7.55 4.55
CA VAL A 79 3.57 7.36 3.17
C VAL A 79 2.79 6.04 3.03
N ILE A 80 3.29 4.94 3.61
CA ILE A 80 2.58 3.65 3.60
C ILE A 80 1.24 3.77 4.34
N GLY A 81 1.23 4.50 5.46
CA GLY A 81 0.03 4.74 6.27
C GLY A 81 -1.06 5.49 5.50
N TYR A 82 -0.71 6.57 4.80
CA TYR A 82 -1.67 7.38 4.04
C TYR A 82 -2.31 6.60 2.88
N TRP A 83 -1.51 5.85 2.13
CA TRP A 83 -2.04 5.01 1.06
C TRP A 83 -2.91 3.88 1.60
N SER A 84 -2.48 3.25 2.70
CA SER A 84 -3.22 2.16 3.33
C SER A 84 -4.57 2.63 3.87
N SER A 85 -4.66 3.82 4.47
CA SER A 85 -5.92 4.35 4.99
C SER A 85 -6.90 4.68 3.87
N ALA A 86 -6.43 5.23 2.75
CA ALA A 86 -7.25 5.43 1.56
C ALA A 86 -7.79 4.08 1.02
N PHE A 87 -6.95 3.06 0.94
CA PHE A 87 -7.37 1.73 0.50
C PHE A 87 -8.40 1.09 1.45
N VAL A 88 -8.16 1.16 2.75
CA VAL A 88 -9.09 0.66 3.77
C VAL A 88 -10.43 1.39 3.70
N ALA A 89 -10.43 2.72 3.50
CA ALA A 89 -11.67 3.49 3.36
C ALA A 89 -12.54 3.00 2.19
N VAL A 90 -11.93 2.74 1.02
CA VAL A 90 -12.62 2.19 -0.15
C VAL A 90 -13.22 0.82 0.18
N VAL A 91 -12.42 -0.09 0.75
CA VAL A 91 -12.87 -1.46 1.07
C VAL A 91 -13.99 -1.44 2.10
N VAL A 92 -13.87 -0.62 3.14
CA VAL A 92 -14.89 -0.49 4.20
C VAL A 92 -16.20 0.02 3.62
N ILE A 93 -16.19 1.04 2.76
CA ILE A 93 -17.43 1.55 2.16
C ILE A 93 -18.02 0.58 1.15
N GLU A 94 -17.19 -0.06 0.33
CA GLU A 94 -17.67 -1.06 -0.61
C GLU A 94 -18.36 -2.21 0.11
N HIS A 95 -17.75 -2.71 1.20
CA HIS A 95 -18.31 -3.80 1.99
C HIS A 95 -19.54 -3.37 2.81
N ALA A 96 -19.43 -2.30 3.60
CA ALA A 96 -20.46 -1.89 4.54
C ALA A 96 -21.65 -1.17 3.87
N TRP A 97 -21.39 -0.30 2.89
CA TRP A 97 -22.44 0.53 2.28
C TRP A 97 -23.03 -0.09 1.02
N PHE A 98 -22.19 -0.51 0.07
CA PHE A 98 -22.68 -1.03 -1.22
C PHE A 98 -23.08 -2.50 -1.14
N ARG A 99 -22.30 -3.32 -0.44
CA ARG A 99 -22.56 -4.76 -0.26
C ARG A 99 -23.32 -5.09 1.03
N LYS A 100 -23.71 -4.07 1.81
CA LYS A 100 -24.51 -4.18 3.06
C LYS A 100 -23.96 -5.21 4.05
N SER A 101 -22.65 -5.37 4.10
CA SER A 101 -21.94 -6.36 4.92
C SER A 101 -22.31 -7.81 4.65
N ASP A 102 -22.84 -8.12 3.46
CA ASP A 102 -23.19 -9.48 3.08
C ASP A 102 -22.01 -10.19 2.39
N CYS A 103 -21.42 -11.14 3.09
CA CYS A 103 -20.35 -11.98 2.55
C CYS A 103 -20.81 -12.90 1.41
N SER A 104 -22.11 -13.19 1.29
CA SER A 104 -22.66 -14.00 0.21
C SER A 104 -22.74 -13.26 -1.14
N ALA A 105 -22.64 -11.92 -1.11
CA ALA A 105 -22.57 -11.09 -2.30
C ALA A 105 -21.22 -11.19 -3.05
N TYR A 106 -20.23 -11.89 -2.49
CA TYR A 106 -18.96 -12.20 -3.15
C TYR A 106 -19.08 -13.51 -3.93
N ASP A 107 -19.44 -13.38 -5.20
CA ASP A 107 -19.54 -14.51 -6.11
C ASP A 107 -18.15 -15.01 -6.54
N HIS A 108 -17.78 -16.19 -6.05
CA HIS A 108 -16.49 -16.84 -6.34
C HIS A 108 -16.32 -17.15 -7.84
N GLU A 109 -17.40 -17.33 -8.60
CA GLU A 109 -17.34 -17.62 -10.03
C GLU A 109 -17.01 -16.39 -10.89
N LYS A 110 -17.15 -15.20 -10.33
CA LYS A 110 -16.89 -13.91 -11.00
C LYS A 110 -15.52 -13.33 -10.69
N TRP A 111 -14.81 -13.86 -9.69
CA TRP A 111 -13.57 -13.28 -9.17
C TRP A 111 -12.47 -13.10 -10.23
N ASN A 112 -12.36 -14.03 -11.19
CA ASN A 112 -11.31 -14.02 -12.22
C ASN A 112 -11.81 -13.58 -13.62
N LYS A 113 -12.99 -12.96 -13.70
CA LYS A 113 -13.58 -12.54 -14.99
C LYS A 113 -13.65 -11.02 -15.05
N ALA A 114 -12.62 -10.41 -15.66
CA ALA A 114 -12.50 -8.95 -15.79
C ALA A 114 -13.76 -8.26 -16.34
N ASN A 115 -14.47 -8.92 -17.27
CA ASN A 115 -15.72 -8.39 -17.87
C ASN A 115 -16.92 -8.37 -16.93
N MET A 116 -16.84 -8.99 -15.76
CA MET A 116 -17.90 -9.03 -14.74
C MET A 116 -17.55 -8.26 -13.47
N LEU A 117 -16.34 -7.71 -13.39
CA LEU A 117 -15.90 -6.86 -12.28
C LEU A 117 -16.18 -5.39 -12.61
N PRO A 118 -16.56 -4.57 -11.61
CA PRO A 118 -16.62 -3.13 -11.79
C PRO A 118 -15.24 -2.58 -12.19
N SER A 119 -15.22 -1.48 -12.95
CA SER A 119 -14.00 -0.98 -13.56
C SER A 119 -12.92 -0.53 -12.58
N GLY A 120 -13.27 -0.31 -11.30
CA GLY A 120 -12.34 0.12 -10.26
C GLY A 120 -11.86 1.56 -10.45
N ILE A 121 -12.32 2.25 -11.50
CA ILE A 121 -11.96 3.63 -11.81
C ILE A 121 -12.49 4.57 -10.73
N ALA A 122 -13.66 4.27 -10.14
CA ALA A 122 -14.19 5.03 -9.00
C ALA A 122 -13.28 4.93 -7.76
N ALA A 123 -12.76 3.74 -7.47
CA ALA A 123 -11.82 3.53 -6.36
C ALA A 123 -10.49 4.25 -6.62
N LEU A 124 -9.89 4.04 -7.81
CA LEU A 124 -8.64 4.69 -8.18
C LEU A 124 -8.77 6.22 -8.22
N GLY A 125 -9.89 6.74 -8.74
CA GLY A 125 -10.19 8.16 -8.78
C GLY A 125 -10.36 8.75 -7.38
N ALA A 126 -11.13 8.10 -6.51
CA ALA A 126 -11.34 8.55 -5.13
C ALA A 126 -10.03 8.55 -4.32
N SER A 127 -9.25 7.47 -4.43
CA SER A 127 -7.94 7.37 -3.77
C SER A 127 -6.94 8.38 -4.33
N SER A 128 -6.94 8.66 -5.64
CA SER A 128 -6.02 9.65 -6.22
C SER A 128 -6.41 11.08 -5.86
N LEU A 129 -7.71 11.39 -5.86
CA LEU A 129 -8.23 12.72 -5.52
C LEU A 129 -8.05 13.04 -4.04
N SER A 130 -8.10 12.05 -3.14
CA SER A 130 -7.85 12.29 -1.72
C SER A 130 -6.42 12.77 -1.45
N PHE A 131 -5.43 12.36 -2.26
CA PHE A 131 -4.06 12.89 -2.16
C PHE A 131 -3.95 14.40 -2.36
N ALA A 132 -4.89 15.04 -3.08
CA ALA A 132 -4.91 16.50 -3.21
C ALA A 132 -5.06 17.22 -1.86
N LEU A 133 -5.72 16.59 -0.87
CA LEU A 133 -5.93 17.13 0.47
C LEU A 133 -5.06 16.46 1.54
N VAL A 134 -4.56 15.26 1.28
CA VAL A 134 -3.56 14.58 2.14
C VAL A 134 -2.21 15.27 2.03
N ILE A 135 -1.75 15.64 0.83
CA ILE A 135 -0.45 16.28 0.63
C ILE A 135 -0.34 17.59 1.44
N PRO A 136 -1.32 18.53 1.42
CA PRO A 136 -1.24 19.74 2.24
C PRO A 136 -1.35 19.50 3.76
N SER A 137 -1.74 18.30 4.19
CA SER A 137 -2.03 17.95 5.59
C SER A 137 -1.01 16.97 6.19
N MET A 138 -0.04 16.52 5.39
CA MET A 138 1.02 15.63 5.85
C MET A 138 2.13 16.43 6.56
N ALA A 139 2.61 15.90 7.68
CA ALA A 139 3.79 16.41 8.37
C ALA A 139 4.87 15.32 8.39
N GLN A 140 5.68 15.31 7.34
CA GLN A 140 6.80 14.38 7.19
C GLN A 140 8.12 15.14 7.26
N VAL A 141 9.23 14.47 7.55
CA VAL A 141 10.55 15.12 7.74
C VAL A 141 11.00 15.86 6.46
N TRP A 142 10.58 15.37 5.30
CA TRP A 142 10.90 15.97 3.99
C TRP A 142 9.90 17.04 3.54
N TYR A 143 8.68 17.04 4.09
CA TYR A 143 7.63 17.97 3.68
C TYR A 143 6.58 18.14 4.79
N THR A 144 6.35 19.40 5.19
CA THR A 144 5.27 19.78 6.10
C THR A 144 4.30 20.71 5.36
N GLY A 145 3.10 20.21 5.12
CA GLY A 145 2.06 20.96 4.43
C GLY A 145 1.51 22.14 5.27
N PRO A 146 0.88 23.13 4.63
CA PRO A 146 0.38 24.33 5.32
C PRO A 146 -0.67 24.02 6.39
N ILE A 147 -1.48 22.96 6.21
CA ILE A 147 -2.47 22.52 7.20
C ILE A 147 -1.77 21.76 8.35
N ALA A 148 -0.76 20.97 8.01
CA ALA A 148 0.04 20.23 8.99
C ALA A 148 0.82 21.14 9.97
N LYS A 149 1.16 22.37 9.56
CA LYS A 149 1.85 23.34 10.44
C LYS A 149 1.03 23.76 11.66
N THR A 150 -0.29 23.80 11.54
CA THR A 150 -1.18 24.21 12.64
C THR A 150 -1.76 23.03 13.40
N THR A 151 -1.95 21.88 12.73
CA THR A 151 -2.75 20.76 13.26
C THR A 151 -1.91 19.52 13.57
N GLY A 152 -0.66 19.45 13.10
CA GLY A 152 0.15 18.23 13.15
C GLY A 152 -0.16 17.28 11.98
N ASP A 153 0.44 16.09 12.00
CA ASP A 153 0.20 15.08 10.95
C ASP A 153 -1.20 14.46 11.07
N ILE A 154 -2.13 14.97 10.28
CA ILE A 154 -3.49 14.42 10.14
C ILE A 154 -3.70 13.75 8.78
N GLY A 155 -2.62 13.45 8.05
CA GLY A 155 -2.67 12.88 6.70
C GLY A 155 -3.40 11.53 6.66
N PHE A 156 -3.24 10.71 7.70
CA PHE A 156 -3.88 9.39 7.81
C PHE A 156 -5.41 9.48 7.91
N GLU A 157 -5.89 10.29 8.86
CA GLU A 157 -7.33 10.49 9.12
C GLU A 157 -8.02 11.15 7.93
N LEU A 158 -7.40 12.18 7.35
CA LEU A 158 -7.94 12.85 6.18
C LEU A 158 -7.95 11.96 4.95
N ALA A 159 -6.91 11.13 4.74
CA ALA A 159 -6.91 10.13 3.68
C ALA A 159 -8.09 9.17 3.83
N PHE A 160 -8.40 8.72 5.05
CA PHE A 160 -9.55 7.85 5.29
C PHE A 160 -10.88 8.57 5.00
N VAL A 161 -11.13 9.71 5.64
CA VAL A 161 -12.42 10.42 5.56
C VAL A 161 -12.69 10.98 4.17
N ILE A 162 -11.69 11.57 3.52
CA ILE A 162 -11.87 12.19 2.19
C ILE A 162 -12.02 11.12 1.12
N THR A 163 -11.21 10.06 1.17
CA THR A 163 -11.40 8.92 0.25
C THR A 163 -12.79 8.33 0.45
N ALA A 164 -13.24 8.21 1.69
CA ALA A 164 -14.57 7.72 2.00
C ALA A 164 -15.69 8.59 1.40
N LEU A 165 -15.62 9.90 1.61
CA LEU A 165 -16.60 10.85 1.10
C LEU A 165 -16.61 10.94 -0.43
N LEU A 166 -15.44 10.85 -1.07
CA LEU A 166 -15.32 10.88 -2.53
C LEU A 166 -15.75 9.57 -3.17
N TYR A 167 -15.49 8.43 -2.52
CA TYR A 167 -15.80 7.12 -3.09
C TYR A 167 -17.31 6.89 -3.24
N VAL A 168 -18.13 7.33 -2.28
CA VAL A 168 -19.60 7.16 -2.34
C VAL A 168 -20.24 7.73 -3.62
N PRO A 169 -20.05 9.03 -3.98
CA PRO A 169 -20.63 9.59 -5.20
C PRO A 169 -20.00 9.03 -6.46
N LEU A 170 -18.68 8.78 -6.48
CA LEU A 170 -17.98 8.18 -7.62
C LEU A 170 -18.50 6.77 -7.92
N ARG A 171 -18.74 5.97 -6.88
CA ARG A 171 -19.30 4.62 -7.00
C ARG A 171 -20.75 4.65 -7.44
N TYR A 172 -21.56 5.60 -6.97
CA TYR A 172 -22.94 5.78 -7.46
C TYR A 172 -22.98 6.13 -8.96
N LEU A 173 -22.06 6.97 -9.42
CA LEU A 173 -21.89 7.27 -10.85
C LEU A 173 -21.46 6.04 -11.65
N GLU A 174 -20.51 5.25 -11.13
CA GLU A 174 -20.07 4.01 -11.78
C GLU A 174 -21.22 3.01 -11.91
N ILE A 175 -22.01 2.81 -10.85
CA ILE A 175 -23.21 1.95 -10.89
C ILE A 175 -24.23 2.49 -11.89
N ARG A 176 -24.42 3.82 -11.99
CA ARG A 176 -25.36 4.41 -12.95
C ARG A 176 -24.92 4.22 -14.39
N ILE A 177 -23.61 4.25 -14.65
CA ILE A 177 -23.03 4.09 -16.00
C ILE A 177 -22.95 2.61 -16.38
N GLN A 178 -22.49 1.74 -15.49
CA GLN A 178 -22.24 0.32 -15.76
C GLN A 178 -23.45 -0.58 -15.46
N LYS A 179 -24.45 -0.08 -14.71
CA LYS A 179 -25.64 -0.82 -14.23
C LYS A 179 -25.30 -2.15 -13.54
N ARG A 180 -24.12 -2.23 -12.91
CA ARG A 180 -23.59 -3.42 -12.24
C ARG A 180 -23.09 -3.00 -10.86
N VAL A 181 -23.39 -3.82 -9.85
CA VAL A 181 -22.94 -3.67 -8.45
C VAL A 181 -21.71 -4.54 -8.24
#